data_AF-A0A950GB99-F1
#
_entry.id   AF-A0A950GB99-F1
#
_cell.length_a   1.000
_cell.length_b   1.000
_cell.length_c   1.000
_cell.angle_alpha   90.00
_cell.angle_beta   90.00
_cell.angle_gamma   90.00
#
_symmetry.space_group_name_H-M   'P 1'
#
loop_
_entity.id
_entity.type
_entity.pdbx_description
1 polymer ?
#
loop_
_entity_poly.entity_id
_entity_poly.type
_entity_poly.pdbx_seq_one_letter_code
_entity_poly.pdbx_strand_id
1 'polypeptide(L)' 'MNKPWTKTYGPGVPLEIDADGYPSMVALFERAAAEYADQAAFECFGRTMTYAVPFTDIVSPEQVGCGPD' A
#
# COMPACT_ATOMS: atom_id res chain seq x y z
N MET A 1 7.62 29.48 -11.56
CA MET A 1 7.35 29.07 -10.17
C MET A 1 8.35 27.97 -9.80
N ASN A 2 9.19 28.18 -8.79
CA ASN A 2 10.23 27.22 -8.40
C ASN A 2 9.61 26.20 -7.43
N LYS A 3 9.64 24.91 -7.77
CA LYS A 3 9.15 23.79 -6.94
C LYS A 3 10.36 23.22 -6.17
N PRO A 4 10.69 23.67 -4.95
CA PRO A 4 11.93 23.26 -4.26
C PRO A 4 11.98 21.78 -3.88
N TRP A 5 10.83 21.12 -3.69
CA TRP A 5 10.71 19.69 -3.34
C TRP A 5 11.12 18.73 -4.46
N THR A 6 11.34 19.23 -5.66
CA THR A 6 11.78 18.41 -6.80
C THR A 6 13.17 17.84 -6.61
N LYS A 7 14.00 18.50 -5.79
CA LYS A 7 15.33 18.04 -5.42
C LYS A 7 15.33 16.86 -4.44
N THR A 8 14.20 16.59 -3.77
CA THR A 8 14.05 15.49 -2.82
C THR A 8 13.49 14.21 -3.43
N TYR A 9 13.07 14.23 -4.70
CA TYR A 9 12.59 13.04 -5.39
C TYR A 9 13.76 12.13 -5.77
N GLY A 10 13.62 10.84 -5.47
CA GLY A 10 14.61 9.83 -5.82
C GLY A 10 14.69 9.59 -7.33
N PRO A 11 15.77 8.97 -7.81
CA PRO A 11 15.87 8.57 -9.20
C PRO A 11 14.69 7.65 -9.57
N GLY A 12 13.96 8.02 -10.63
CA GLY A 12 12.78 7.27 -11.10
C GLY A 12 11.42 7.80 -10.64
N VAL A 13 11.37 8.82 -9.76
CA VAL A 13 10.10 9.47 -9.39
C VAL A 13 9.81 10.62 -10.36
N PRO A 14 8.74 10.55 -11.16
CA PRO A 14 8.40 11.60 -12.12
C PRO A 14 7.98 12.89 -11.40
N LEU A 15 8.32 14.02 -11.99
CA LEU A 15 7.99 15.35 -11.45
C LEU A 15 6.51 15.73 -11.64
N GLU A 16 5.91 15.20 -12.70
CA GLU A 16 4.52 15.43 -13.04
C GLU A 16 3.83 14.07 -13.18
N ILE A 17 2.58 13.98 -12.73
CA ILE A 17 1.76 12.77 -12.80
C ILE A 17 0.51 13.06 -13.62
N ASP A 18 0.01 12.03 -14.31
CA ASP A 18 -1.30 12.06 -14.96
C ASP A 18 -2.37 11.58 -13.95
N ALA A 19 -3.21 12.52 -13.49
CA ALA A 19 -4.27 12.21 -12.54
C ALA A 19 -5.46 11.48 -13.19
N ASP A 20 -5.61 11.57 -14.51
CA ASP A 20 -6.69 10.95 -15.27
C ASP A 20 -6.30 9.56 -15.81
N GLY A 21 -5.06 9.11 -15.55
CA GLY A 21 -4.55 7.81 -15.97
C GLY A 21 -5.31 6.61 -15.38
N TYR A 22 -6.12 6.83 -14.34
CA TYR A 22 -6.99 5.83 -13.74
C TYR A 22 -8.38 6.40 -13.45
N PRO A 23 -9.45 5.61 -13.62
CA PRO A 23 -10.82 6.07 -13.39
C PRO A 23 -11.13 6.31 -11.91
N SER A 24 -10.32 5.77 -11.00
CA SER A 24 -10.43 6.00 -9.56
C SER A 24 -9.16 5.59 -8.82
N MET A 25 -9.01 6.04 -7.58
CA MET A 25 -7.95 5.57 -6.67
C MET A 25 -8.06 4.06 -6.39
N VAL A 26 -9.29 3.53 -6.34
CA VAL A 26 -9.53 2.10 -6.16
C VAL A 26 -8.97 1.32 -7.34
N ALA A 27 -9.25 1.76 -8.57
CA ALA A 27 -8.74 1.10 -9.79
C ALA A 27 -7.20 1.17 -9.88
N LEU A 28 -6.59 2.29 -9.47
CA LEU A 28 -5.13 2.41 -9.35
C LEU A 28 -4.58 1.38 -8.36
N PHE A 29 -5.19 1.28 -7.18
CA PHE A 29 -4.73 0.38 -6.13
C PHE A 29 -4.93 -1.09 -6.50
N GLU A 30 -6.09 -1.48 -7.05
CA GLU A 30 -6.36 -2.85 -7.49
C GLU A 30 -5.35 -3.34 -8.53
N ARG A 31 -5.01 -2.48 -9.50
CA ARG A 31 -3.98 -2.80 -10.50
C ARG A 31 -2.62 -3.00 -9.84
N ALA A 32 -2.20 -2.08 -8.98
CA ALA A 32 -0.91 -2.18 -8.30
C ALA A 32 -0.83 -3.40 -7.39
N ALA A 33 -1.89 -3.68 -6.61
CA ALA A 33 -1.96 -4.84 -5.74
C ALA A 33 -1.89 -6.15 -6.54
N ALA A 34 -2.50 -6.22 -7.74
CA ALA A 34 -2.38 -7.36 -8.62
C ALA A 34 -0.97 -7.51 -9.22
N GLU A 35 -0.32 -6.41 -9.62
CA GLU A 35 1.04 -6.41 -10.19
C GLU A 35 2.11 -6.83 -9.18
N TYR A 36 1.93 -6.43 -7.92
CA TYR A 36 2.87 -6.68 -6.83
C TYR A 36 2.33 -7.68 -5.80
N ALA A 37 1.47 -8.61 -6.23
CA ALA A 37 0.72 -9.52 -5.36
C ALA A 37 1.59 -10.28 -4.34
N ASP A 38 2.80 -10.67 -4.74
CA ASP A 38 3.75 -11.43 -3.92
C ASP A 38 4.61 -10.56 -2.98
N GLN A 39 4.56 -9.23 -3.12
CA GLN A 39 5.32 -8.31 -2.26
C GLN A 39 4.63 -8.12 -0.91
N ALA A 40 5.42 -7.90 0.14
CA ALA A 40 4.91 -7.55 1.46
C ALA A 40 4.18 -6.20 1.43
N ALA A 41 2.92 -6.19 1.83
CA ALA A 41 2.08 -5.00 1.98
C ALA A 41 2.06 -4.47 3.42
N PHE A 42 2.14 -5.36 4.41
CA PHE A 42 2.06 -5.00 5.83
C PHE A 42 2.88 -5.96 6.69
N GLU A 43 3.56 -5.44 7.72
CA GLU A 43 4.27 -6.25 8.71
C GLU A 43 4.01 -5.72 10.12
N CYS A 44 3.59 -6.58 11.03
CA CYS A 44 3.32 -6.23 12.42
C CYS A 44 3.44 -7.45 13.34
N PHE A 45 4.10 -7.29 14.51
CA PHE A 45 4.32 -8.37 15.49
C PHE A 45 4.87 -9.67 14.88
N GLY A 46 5.80 -9.56 13.92
CA GLY A 46 6.41 -10.72 13.25
C GLY A 46 5.49 -11.44 12.26
N ARG A 47 4.34 -10.84 11.91
CA ARG A 47 3.46 -11.32 10.83
C ARG A 47 3.59 -10.40 9.63
N THR A 48 3.82 -10.99 8.47
CA THR A 48 3.92 -10.30 7.19
C THR A 48 2.75 -10.71 6.30
N MET A 49 2.13 -9.73 5.64
CA MET A 49 1.02 -9.91 4.71
C MET A 49 1.43 -9.39 3.34
N THR A 50 1.04 -10.08 2.28
CA THR A 50 1.31 -9.64 0.90
C THR A 50 0.10 -8.93 0.29
N TYR A 51 0.29 -8.24 -0.85
CA TYR A 51 -0.80 -7.56 -1.57
C TYR A 51 -1.88 -8.52 -2.08
N ALA A 52 -1.61 -9.82 -2.15
CA ALA A 52 -2.59 -10.85 -2.50
C ALA A 52 -3.62 -11.14 -1.41
N VAL A 53 -3.38 -10.73 -0.16
CA VAL A 53 -4.23 -11.15 0.97
C VAL A 53 -5.54 -10.36 0.99
N PRO A 54 -6.71 -11.03 1.00
CA PRO A 54 -8.00 -10.35 1.09
C PRO A 54 -8.22 -9.77 2.49
N PHE A 55 -8.90 -8.61 2.57
CA PHE A 55 -9.12 -7.85 3.81
C PHE A 55 -9.77 -8.68 4.94
N THR A 56 -10.52 -9.71 4.60
CA THR A 56 -11.18 -10.62 5.55
C THR A 56 -10.21 -11.47 6.37
N ASP A 57 -8.98 -11.64 5.90
CA ASP A 57 -7.94 -12.42 6.60
C ASP A 57 -7.05 -11.55 7.52
N ILE A 58 -7.28 -10.22 7.55
CA ILE A 58 -6.45 -9.26 8.32
C ILE A 58 -6.67 -9.38 9.83
N VAL A 59 -7.83 -9.87 10.25
CA VAL A 59 -8.16 -10.06 11.67
C VAL A 59 -8.82 -11.41 11.85
N SER A 60 -8.00 -12.41 12.19
CA SER A 60 -8.52 -13.60 12.84
C SER A 60 -9.18 -13.15 14.16
N PRO A 61 -10.47 -13.44 14.40
CA PRO A 61 -11.20 -12.94 15.57
C PRO A 61 -10.57 -13.36 16.91
N GLU A 62 -9.78 -14.42 16.92
CA GLU A 62 -9.01 -14.89 18.08
C GLU A 62 -7.88 -13.94 18.52
N GLN A 63 -7.55 -12.93 17.72
CA GLN A 63 -6.45 -11.98 17.99
C GLN A 63 -6.92 -10.67 18.65
N VAL A 64 -8.24 -10.46 18.81
CA VAL A 64 -8.80 -9.37 19.62
C VAL A 64 -8.86 -9.80 21.09
N GLY A 65 -7.71 -10.22 21.62
CA GLY A 65 -7.55 -10.42 23.05
C GLY A 65 -7.05 -9.13 23.68
N CYS A 66 -7.93 -8.39 24.34
CA CYS A 66 -7.46 -7.58 25.47
C CYS A 66 -6.74 -8.57 26.40
N GLY A 67 -5.43 -8.39 26.59
CA GLY A 67 -4.66 -9.26 27.48
C GLY A 67 -5.31 -9.29 28.87
N PRO A 68 -5.20 -10.40 29.62
CA PRO A 68 -5.77 -10.43 30.97
C PRO A 68 -5.00 -9.42 31.83
N ASP A 69 -5.72 -8.40 32.30
CA ASP A 69 -5.30 -7.53 33.41
C ASP A 69 -5.18 -8.34 34.71
#